data_AF-A0A2S2DH89-F1
#
_entry.id   AF-A0A2S2DH89-F1
#
_cell.length_a   1.000
_cell.length_b   1.000
_cell.length_c   1.000
_cell.angle_alpha   90.00
_cell.angle_beta   90.00
_cell.angle_gamma   90.00
#
_symmetry.space_group_name_H-M   'P 1'
#
loop_
_entity.id
_entity.type
_entity.pdbx_description
1 polymer ?
#
loop_
_entity_poly.entity_id
_entity_poly.type
_entity_poly.pdbx_seq_one_letter_code
_entity_poly.pdbx_strand_id
1 'polypeptide(L)'
;MNTRDKVAEAGAQPTVKKLIPFGGYHTSKVPGHDPELTEVGPGTPMGEYMRRFWHPVCMSLELTDTPHFLKILGEELVAFRDGSGRIGLLHAHCVHRGASLEYGAIQEKGIMCCYHGMVFDIDGTCLHVPFPKGEEKEAEKYACSIKQGAYKAFERHGLVFAYMGPPEEEPPFPEWEGDFTVAEGDELVPYSNFQHCNWLQVQDNAADNFHPTALHAAKNVVKGQYQGTTFDEVGAASMEVAPDMQFIPVHGGRGLACAGARRVNGDKLFVRVQHQVLPNLSLHAYTSEDGSNKKLFSRFHIVRWTVPVDDTNAKMIGWRVMGPGIDTRGVGNKEMVGYETIDFLEGQVAMRRPERFGKYKLEDLPPIPSDHRARANYKECQYAPGDYEAIISQRPIAVHALENPTKFDAGVFMFRKLLRDAVRGSNPAAGPQQFAEWLRESGGMPNSYCSGNVLEVKEGATVEEEVAQRRHVTRQIVAIITESEKLKGDERAAFVRQRFDELEGSTRK
;
A
#
# COMPACT_ATOMS: atom_id res chain seq x y z
N MET A 1 -58.28 -0.76 16.61
CA MET A 1 -57.32 0.32 16.29
C MET A 1 -55.92 -0.15 16.65
N ASN A 2 -55.17 -0.67 15.68
CA ASN A 2 -53.76 -0.32 15.43
C ASN A 2 -53.28 -1.14 14.23
N THR A 3 -53.25 -0.48 13.08
CA THR A 3 -52.73 -0.98 11.82
C THR A 3 -51.21 -1.07 11.89
N ARG A 4 -50.68 -2.28 11.70
CA ARG A 4 -49.27 -2.51 11.41
C ARG A 4 -49.02 -2.14 9.95
N ASP A 5 -48.43 -0.97 9.72
CA ASP A 5 -47.92 -0.61 8.39
C ASP A 5 -46.57 -1.30 8.18
N LYS A 6 -46.60 -2.33 7.32
CA LYS A 6 -45.41 -2.87 6.67
C LYS A 6 -44.93 -1.84 5.66
N VAL A 7 -43.82 -1.16 5.94
CA VAL A 7 -43.06 -0.47 4.89
C VAL A 7 -42.33 -1.55 4.10
N ALA A 8 -42.90 -1.91 2.96
CA ALA A 8 -42.18 -2.65 1.93
C ALA A 8 -41.12 -1.71 1.34
N GLU A 9 -39.85 -2.12 1.40
CA GLU A 9 -38.77 -1.47 0.65
C GLU A 9 -39.09 -1.61 -0.85
N ALA A 10 -39.53 -0.50 -1.44
CA ALA A 10 -39.65 -0.37 -2.88
C ALA A 10 -38.23 -0.39 -3.46
N GLY A 11 -37.90 -1.47 -4.19
CA GLY A 11 -36.71 -1.52 -5.02
C GLY A 11 -36.66 -0.31 -5.94
N ALA A 12 -35.71 0.58 -5.73
CA ALA A 12 -35.53 1.77 -6.57
C ALA A 12 -35.27 1.32 -8.00
N GLN A 13 -36.18 1.66 -8.93
CA GLN A 13 -35.92 1.49 -10.35
C GLN A 13 -34.67 2.30 -10.73
N PRO A 14 -33.75 1.77 -11.54
CA PRO A 14 -32.59 2.51 -11.98
C PRO A 14 -33.05 3.74 -12.78
N THR A 15 -32.85 4.94 -12.22
CA THR A 15 -33.08 6.20 -12.93
C THR A 15 -32.08 6.31 -14.07
N VAL A 16 -32.54 6.09 -15.30
CA VAL A 16 -31.74 6.33 -16.50
C VAL A 16 -31.41 7.82 -16.56
N LYS A 17 -30.15 8.18 -16.33
CA LYS A 17 -29.66 9.55 -16.50
C LYS A 17 -29.81 9.91 -17.98
N LYS A 18 -30.81 10.74 -18.33
CA LYS A 18 -30.99 11.20 -19.71
C LYS A 18 -29.77 12.03 -20.12
N LEU A 19 -29.09 11.63 -21.19
CA LEU A 19 -27.99 12.41 -21.76
C LEU A 19 -28.51 13.77 -22.24
N ILE A 20 -27.91 14.84 -21.74
CA ILE A 20 -28.09 16.21 -22.26
C ILE A 20 -26.78 16.57 -22.99
N PRO A 21 -26.76 16.61 -24.33
CA PRO A 21 -25.58 17.02 -25.07
C PRO A 21 -25.10 18.40 -24.60
N PHE A 22 -23.79 18.55 -24.37
CA PHE A 22 -23.17 19.76 -23.79
C PHE A 22 -23.75 20.19 -22.43
N GLY A 23 -24.37 19.26 -21.69
CA GLY A 23 -25.05 19.52 -20.41
C GLY A 23 -24.13 19.74 -19.20
N GLY A 24 -22.84 20.02 -19.39
CA GLY A 24 -21.87 20.19 -18.30
C GLY A 24 -22.24 21.28 -17.30
N TYR A 25 -23.00 22.29 -17.72
CA TYR A 25 -23.57 23.31 -16.83
C TYR A 25 -24.39 22.70 -15.69
N HIS A 26 -25.18 21.64 -15.97
CA HIS A 26 -26.05 20.98 -14.99
C HIS A 26 -25.31 20.00 -14.07
N THR A 27 -24.09 19.60 -14.42
CA THR A 27 -23.26 18.65 -13.67
C THR A 27 -21.98 19.30 -13.13
N SER A 28 -21.97 20.63 -13.01
CA SER A 28 -20.81 21.41 -12.57
C SER A 28 -20.58 21.37 -11.05
N LYS A 29 -21.59 20.95 -10.27
CA LYS A 29 -21.51 20.85 -8.81
C LYS A 29 -20.70 19.62 -8.41
N VAL A 30 -19.69 19.84 -7.57
CA VAL A 30 -18.88 18.78 -6.96
C VAL A 30 -19.35 18.59 -5.51
N PRO A 31 -19.88 17.41 -5.13
CA PRO A 31 -20.23 17.12 -3.75
C PRO A 31 -18.97 16.98 -2.88
N GLY A 32 -19.15 16.96 -1.56
CA GLY A 32 -18.07 16.67 -0.62
C GLY A 32 -17.51 15.25 -0.78
N HIS A 33 -16.29 15.03 -0.30
CA HIS A 33 -15.71 13.70 -0.19
C HIS A 33 -16.40 12.90 0.93
N ASP A 34 -16.01 11.64 1.11
CA ASP A 34 -16.53 10.76 2.16
C ASP A 34 -15.60 10.74 3.39
N PRO A 35 -15.91 11.52 4.44
CA PRO A 35 -14.97 11.77 5.52
C PRO A 35 -14.65 10.52 6.35
N GLU A 36 -15.57 9.55 6.43
CA GLU A 36 -15.35 8.33 7.23
C GLU A 36 -14.19 7.48 6.72
N LEU A 37 -13.89 7.51 5.41
CA LEU A 37 -12.77 6.76 4.82
C LEU A 37 -11.55 7.62 4.53
N THR A 38 -11.74 8.90 4.20
CA THR A 38 -10.65 9.74 3.68
C THR A 38 -10.00 10.63 4.75
N GLU A 39 -10.68 10.97 5.84
CA GLU A 39 -10.08 11.76 6.92
C GLU A 39 -9.33 10.84 7.91
N VAL A 40 -8.04 11.07 8.10
CA VAL A 40 -7.11 10.14 8.78
C VAL A 40 -6.44 10.75 10.02
N GLY A 41 -6.79 11.99 10.35
CA GLY A 41 -6.27 12.70 11.52
C GLY A 41 -6.64 12.05 12.87
N PRO A 42 -6.00 12.46 13.98
CA PRO A 42 -6.40 12.03 15.33
C PRO A 42 -7.89 12.27 15.59
N GLY A 43 -8.57 11.29 16.19
CA GLY A 43 -9.99 11.38 16.53
C GLY A 43 -10.99 11.14 15.38
N THR A 44 -10.53 10.94 14.14
CA THR A 44 -11.42 10.49 13.05
C THR A 44 -11.59 8.97 13.09
N PRO A 45 -12.71 8.41 12.58
CA PRO A 45 -12.93 6.96 12.61
C PRO A 45 -11.84 6.16 11.89
N MET A 46 -11.43 6.59 10.69
CA MET A 46 -10.36 5.91 9.94
C MET A 46 -8.98 6.16 10.58
N GLY A 47 -8.72 7.37 11.08
CA GLY A 47 -7.48 7.70 11.78
C GLY A 47 -7.24 6.80 12.99
N GLU A 48 -8.25 6.65 13.85
CA GLU A 48 -8.18 5.76 15.02
C GLU A 48 -8.03 4.29 14.64
N TYR A 49 -8.71 3.84 13.59
CA TYR A 49 -8.54 2.47 13.09
C TYR A 49 -7.12 2.23 12.57
N MET A 50 -6.59 3.12 11.72
CA MET A 50 -5.23 2.98 11.17
C MET A 50 -4.14 2.99 12.24
N ARG A 51 -4.27 3.84 13.26
CA ARG A 51 -3.29 3.92 14.37
C ARG A 51 -3.08 2.60 15.11
N ARG A 52 -4.07 1.71 15.08
CA ARG A 52 -3.98 0.37 15.69
C ARG A 52 -3.15 -0.64 14.87
N PHE A 53 -2.53 -0.23 13.77
CA PHE A 53 -1.68 -1.06 12.93
C PHE A 53 -0.26 -0.48 12.83
N TRP A 54 0.72 -1.35 12.57
CA TRP A 54 2.09 -0.94 12.28
C TRP A 54 2.19 -0.29 10.91
N HIS A 55 2.82 0.89 10.84
CA HIS A 55 3.06 1.61 9.58
C HIS A 55 4.55 1.87 9.38
N PRO A 56 5.09 1.66 8.17
CA PRO A 56 6.38 2.24 7.82
C PRO A 56 6.25 3.77 7.68
N VAL A 57 7.09 4.53 8.38
CA VAL A 57 6.99 6.00 8.45
C VAL A 57 8.05 6.73 7.61
N CYS A 58 9.23 6.12 7.48
CA CYS A 58 10.32 6.58 6.62
C CYS A 58 11.28 5.42 6.29
N MET A 59 12.19 5.65 5.36
CA MET A 59 13.31 4.77 5.07
C MET A 59 14.43 5.00 6.10
N SER A 60 15.16 3.94 6.47
CA SER A 60 16.30 4.05 7.38
C SER A 60 17.36 5.04 6.91
N LEU A 61 17.54 5.18 5.59
CA LEU A 61 18.51 6.09 4.98
C LEU A 61 18.13 7.57 5.14
N GLU A 62 16.88 7.88 5.49
CA GLU A 62 16.43 9.24 5.82
C GLU A 62 16.87 9.65 7.25
N LEU A 63 17.31 8.70 8.09
CA LEU A 63 17.83 8.98 9.43
C LEU A 63 19.34 9.19 9.39
N THR A 64 19.75 10.43 9.14
CA THR A 64 21.16 10.86 9.04
C THR A 64 21.69 11.39 10.39
N ASP A 65 22.65 12.32 10.36
CA ASP A 65 23.19 13.01 11.54
C ASP A 65 22.29 14.14 12.06
N THR A 66 21.17 14.41 11.39
CA THR A 66 20.16 15.38 11.79
C THR A 66 18.78 14.73 11.93
N PRO A 67 17.89 15.28 12.78
CA PRO A 67 16.54 14.74 12.94
C PRO A 67 15.72 14.92 11.67
N HIS A 68 14.96 13.90 11.29
CA HIS A 68 14.11 13.90 10.11
C HIS A 68 12.67 14.30 10.47
N PHE A 69 12.24 15.49 10.03
CA PHE A 69 10.84 15.90 10.13
C PHE A 69 9.98 15.13 9.14
N LEU A 70 8.83 14.63 9.62
CA LEU A 70 7.86 13.94 8.79
C LEU A 70 6.44 14.15 9.30
N LYS A 71 5.47 13.94 8.42
CA LYS A 71 4.04 13.94 8.76
C LYS A 71 3.41 12.61 8.37
N ILE A 72 2.69 11.98 9.29
CA ILE A 72 1.97 10.71 9.09
C ILE A 72 0.65 10.77 9.86
N LEU A 73 -0.42 10.29 9.26
CA LEU A 73 -1.78 10.28 9.83
C LEU A 73 -2.20 11.66 10.39
N GLY A 74 -1.78 12.74 9.73
CA GLY A 74 -2.09 14.11 10.11
C GLY A 74 -1.20 14.73 11.18
N GLU A 75 -0.26 14.00 11.79
CA GLU A 75 0.60 14.49 12.87
C GLU A 75 2.02 14.81 12.42
N GLU A 76 2.57 15.90 12.97
CA GLU A 76 3.95 16.33 12.75
C GLU A 76 4.88 15.67 13.77
N LEU A 77 5.85 14.93 13.26
CA LEU A 77 6.77 14.10 14.03
C LEU A 77 8.23 14.38 13.64
N VAL A 78 9.14 13.95 14.50
CA VAL A 78 10.56 13.88 14.21
C VAL A 78 11.04 12.45 14.43
N ALA A 79 11.68 11.88 13.40
CA ALA A 79 12.36 10.59 13.48
C ALA A 79 13.87 10.79 13.55
N PHE A 80 14.55 9.97 14.35
CA PHE A 80 16.00 10.00 14.44
C PHE A 80 16.56 8.66 14.91
N ARG A 81 17.85 8.45 14.65
CA ARG A 81 18.64 7.38 15.28
C ARG A 81 19.57 8.02 16.29
N ASP A 82 19.45 7.66 17.56
CA ASP A 82 20.37 8.19 18.58
C ASP A 82 21.77 7.57 18.47
N GLY A 83 22.73 8.12 19.23
CA GLY A 83 24.12 7.61 19.20
C GLY A 83 24.25 6.15 19.63
N SER A 84 23.32 5.67 20.46
CA SER A 84 23.22 4.25 20.83
C SER A 84 22.59 3.34 19.76
N GLY A 85 22.16 3.90 18.63
CA GLY A 85 21.57 3.19 17.49
C GLY A 85 20.06 2.94 17.61
N ARG A 86 19.39 3.45 18.65
CA ARG A 86 17.95 3.27 18.86
C ARG A 86 17.15 4.24 18.02
N ILE A 87 15.96 3.82 17.58
CA ILE A 87 15.05 4.65 16.78
C ILE A 87 14.11 5.43 17.71
N GLY A 88 14.08 6.75 17.54
CA GLY A 88 13.09 7.64 18.13
C GLY A 88 12.09 8.13 17.09
N LEU A 89 10.81 8.19 17.49
CA LEU A 89 9.76 8.89 16.75
C LEU A 89 8.94 9.73 17.74
N LEU A 90 9.21 11.03 17.77
CA LEU A 90 8.66 11.96 18.76
C LEU A 90 7.72 12.96 18.07
N HIS A 91 6.78 13.53 18.82
CA HIS A 91 6.06 14.72 18.35
C HIS A 91 7.07 15.81 17.98
N ALA A 92 6.88 16.50 16.86
CA ALA A 92 7.87 17.45 16.34
C ALA A 92 8.08 18.66 17.26
N HIS A 93 7.06 19.05 18.04
CA HIS A 93 7.14 20.24 18.89
C HIS A 93 7.52 19.89 20.33
N CYS A 94 8.60 20.50 20.83
CA CYS A 94 9.08 20.35 22.19
C CYS A 94 8.00 20.79 23.20
N VAL A 95 7.67 19.91 24.16
CA VAL A 95 6.65 20.16 25.19
C VAL A 95 6.95 21.32 26.14
N HIS A 96 8.17 21.87 26.10
CA HIS A 96 8.50 23.06 26.89
C HIS A 96 7.81 24.32 26.36
N ARG A 97 8.07 24.68 25.09
CA ARG A 97 7.59 25.94 24.48
C ARG A 97 7.28 25.83 22.98
N GLY A 98 7.15 24.62 22.45
CA GLY A 98 6.74 24.36 21.07
C GLY A 98 7.83 24.51 19.99
N ALA A 99 9.09 24.68 20.36
CA ALA A 99 10.18 24.71 19.38
C ALA A 99 10.27 23.37 18.62
N SER A 100 10.50 23.44 17.31
CA SER A 100 10.64 22.27 16.45
C SER A 100 11.90 21.47 16.83
N LEU A 101 11.72 20.18 17.08
CA LEU A 101 12.79 19.22 17.34
C LEU A 101 13.50 18.80 16.04
N GLU A 102 13.00 19.19 14.86
CA GLU A 102 13.74 19.00 13.60
C GLU A 102 15.09 19.73 13.62
N TYR A 103 15.19 20.81 14.38
CA TYR A 103 16.43 21.56 14.60
C TYR A 103 17.20 21.10 15.83
N GLY A 104 16.77 20.01 16.47
CA GLY A 104 17.40 19.44 17.65
C GLY A 104 18.75 18.79 17.34
N ALA A 105 19.54 18.54 18.39
CA ALA A 105 20.79 17.81 18.29
C ALA A 105 20.59 16.38 18.77
N ILE A 106 20.85 15.40 17.90
CA ILE A 106 20.87 13.98 18.27
C ILE A 106 21.94 13.78 19.36
N GLN A 107 21.56 13.10 20.44
CA GLN A 107 22.45 12.79 21.56
C GLN A 107 22.85 11.31 21.53
N GLU A 108 23.81 10.92 22.36
CA GLU A 108 24.11 9.50 22.62
C GLU A 108 22.84 8.74 23.00
N LYS A 109 22.02 9.38 23.87
CA LYS A 109 20.73 8.88 24.29
C LYS A 109 19.66 9.93 24.00
N GLY A 110 18.86 9.73 22.97
CA GLY A 110 17.73 10.62 22.62
C GLY A 110 18.11 11.86 21.81
N ILE A 111 17.36 12.95 22.02
CA ILE A 111 17.49 14.22 21.26
C ILE A 111 17.42 15.43 22.18
N MET A 112 18.26 16.43 21.92
CA MET A 112 18.28 17.71 22.63
C MET A 112 17.55 18.79 21.83
N CYS A 113 16.59 19.48 22.45
CA CYS A 113 15.90 20.63 21.87
C CYS A 113 16.86 21.82 21.73
N CYS A 114 16.91 22.43 20.54
CA CYS A 114 17.79 23.57 20.24
C CYS A 114 17.47 24.85 21.02
N TYR A 115 16.27 24.98 21.59
CA TYR A 115 15.87 26.24 22.19
C TYR A 115 16.49 26.45 23.57
N HIS A 116 16.26 25.51 24.49
CA HIS A 116 16.77 25.63 25.87
C HIS A 116 17.69 24.46 26.26
N GLY A 117 17.78 23.39 25.48
CA GLY A 117 18.64 22.24 25.78
C GLY A 117 17.98 21.13 26.60
N MET A 118 16.64 21.06 26.65
CA MET A 118 15.98 19.87 27.21
C MET A 118 16.29 18.63 26.37
N VAL A 119 16.62 17.51 27.03
CA VAL A 119 16.92 16.25 26.37
C VAL A 119 15.80 15.26 26.62
N PHE A 120 15.34 14.59 25.55
CA PHE A 120 14.30 13.57 25.60
C PHE A 120 14.82 12.24 25.05
N ASP A 121 14.53 11.14 25.75
CA ASP A 121 14.76 9.78 25.28
C ASP A 121 13.80 9.42 24.13
N ILE A 122 14.04 8.29 23.46
CA ILE A 122 13.20 7.77 22.37
C ILE A 122 11.76 7.44 22.81
N ASP A 123 11.55 7.19 24.11
CA ASP A 123 10.23 6.93 24.72
C ASP A 123 9.54 8.20 25.24
N GLY A 124 10.14 9.37 25.00
CA GLY A 124 9.61 10.66 25.44
C GLY A 124 9.99 11.04 26.87
N THR A 125 10.75 10.22 27.60
CA THR A 125 11.25 10.55 28.93
C THR A 125 12.17 11.76 28.87
N CYS A 126 11.89 12.80 29.66
CA CYS A 126 12.84 13.90 29.84
C CYS A 126 14.06 13.43 30.63
N LEU A 127 15.21 13.38 29.96
CA LEU A 127 16.49 12.94 30.52
C LEU A 127 17.25 14.08 31.18
N HIS A 128 17.06 15.31 30.70
CA HIS A 128 17.78 16.47 31.20
C HIS A 128 16.92 17.74 31.09
N VAL A 129 16.87 18.48 32.19
CA VAL A 129 16.34 19.85 32.24
C VAL A 129 17.51 20.79 32.54
N PRO A 130 17.73 21.82 31.71
CA PRO A 130 18.91 22.68 31.76
C PRO A 130 18.78 23.70 32.90
N PHE A 131 19.32 23.37 34.07
CA PHE A 131 19.42 24.25 35.23
C PHE A 131 20.88 24.62 35.52
N PRO A 132 21.13 25.72 36.26
CA PRO A 132 22.47 26.07 36.73
C PRO A 132 23.09 24.96 37.58
N LYS A 133 24.43 24.88 37.55
CA LYS A 133 25.19 23.98 38.41
C LYS A 133 24.87 24.26 39.90
N GLY A 134 24.56 23.21 40.66
CA GLY A 134 24.10 23.29 42.05
C GLY A 134 22.58 23.20 42.23
N GLU A 135 21.80 23.21 41.15
CA GLU A 135 20.34 23.07 41.15
C GLU A 135 19.85 21.74 40.56
N GLU A 136 20.72 20.73 40.47
CA GLU A 136 20.44 19.45 39.80
C GLU A 136 19.22 18.73 40.40
N LYS A 137 19.01 18.84 41.71
CA LYS A 137 17.84 18.25 42.39
C LYS A 137 16.51 18.90 41.95
N GLU A 138 16.52 20.19 41.62
CA GLU A 138 15.31 20.83 41.08
C GLU A 138 15.09 20.40 39.63
N ALA A 139 16.14 20.30 38.83
CA ALA A 139 16.06 19.77 37.47
C ALA A 139 15.47 18.36 37.43
N GLU A 140 15.90 17.47 38.32
CA GLU A 140 15.38 16.09 38.45
C GLU A 140 13.88 16.08 38.75
N LYS A 141 13.38 16.97 39.62
CA LYS A 141 11.94 17.08 39.92
C LYS A 141 11.14 17.43 38.67
N TYR A 142 11.62 18.39 37.87
CA TYR A 142 10.95 18.75 36.62
C TYR A 142 11.00 17.62 35.60
N ALA A 143 12.17 16.99 35.43
CA ALA A 143 12.37 15.87 34.49
C ALA A 143 11.38 14.72 34.74
N CYS A 144 11.03 14.43 36.00
CA CYS A 144 10.03 13.40 36.33
C CYS A 144 8.62 13.70 35.79
N SER A 145 8.27 14.98 35.63
CA SER A 145 6.91 15.43 35.24
C SER A 145 6.78 15.77 33.75
N ILE A 146 7.88 16.13 33.08
CA ILE A 146 7.88 16.52 31.67
C ILE A 146 8.00 15.28 30.79
N LYS A 147 7.07 15.12 29.85
CA LYS A 147 7.03 14.01 28.90
C LYS A 147 6.82 14.54 27.48
N GLN A 148 7.74 14.22 26.59
CA GLN A 148 7.59 14.48 25.15
C GLN A 148 6.69 13.40 24.57
N GLY A 149 5.77 13.76 23.66
CA GLY A 149 4.98 12.75 22.94
C GLY A 149 5.89 11.88 22.09
N ALA A 150 5.73 10.55 22.17
CA ALA A 150 6.56 9.59 21.48
C ALA A 150 5.75 8.36 21.07
N TYR A 151 6.14 7.74 19.96
CA TYR A 151 5.58 6.51 19.44
C TYR A 151 6.66 5.44 19.37
N LYS A 152 6.28 4.19 19.68
CA LYS A 152 7.20 3.05 19.56
C LYS A 152 7.57 2.87 18.10
N ALA A 153 8.87 2.86 17.83
CA ALA A 153 9.40 2.67 16.49
C ALA A 153 10.62 1.73 16.48
N PHE A 154 10.82 1.04 15.37
CA PHE A 154 11.98 0.20 15.15
C PHE A 154 12.31 0.10 13.67
N GLU A 155 13.54 -0.32 13.37
CA GLU A 155 14.01 -0.52 12.01
C GLU A 155 13.91 -1.98 11.59
N ARG A 156 13.47 -2.23 10.36
CA ARG A 156 13.47 -3.56 9.73
C ARG A 156 13.65 -3.44 8.22
N HIS A 157 14.63 -4.17 7.68
CA HIS A 157 14.92 -4.24 6.24
C HIS A 157 14.96 -2.86 5.55
N GLY A 158 15.63 -1.89 6.16
CA GLY A 158 15.81 -0.54 5.61
C GLY A 158 14.59 0.39 5.69
N LEU A 159 13.54 0.00 6.41
CA LEU A 159 12.39 0.84 6.74
C LEU A 159 12.27 1.03 8.26
N VAL A 160 11.74 2.17 8.67
CA VAL A 160 11.37 2.45 10.06
C VAL A 160 9.87 2.26 10.21
N PHE A 161 9.46 1.36 11.09
CA PHE A 161 8.06 1.10 11.42
C PHE A 161 7.70 1.75 12.75
N ALA A 162 6.47 2.24 12.85
CA ALA A 162 5.92 2.79 14.08
C ALA A 162 4.51 2.26 14.37
N TYR A 163 4.19 2.17 15.66
CA TYR A 163 2.85 1.93 16.17
C TYR A 163 2.33 3.20 16.85
N MET A 164 1.19 3.71 16.38
CA MET A 164 0.65 5.01 16.78
C MET A 164 -0.66 4.89 17.60
N GLY A 165 -0.99 3.67 18.02
CA GLY A 165 -2.16 3.36 18.83
C GLY A 165 -1.85 3.32 20.34
N PRO A 166 -2.83 2.95 21.17
CA PRO A 166 -2.66 2.79 22.61
C PRO A 166 -1.62 1.72 22.90
N PRO A 167 -0.57 2.02 23.69
CA PRO A 167 0.53 1.08 23.94
C PRO A 167 0.09 -0.30 24.46
N GLU A 168 -1.01 -0.36 25.19
CA GLU A 168 -1.60 -1.58 25.75
C GLU A 168 -2.34 -2.46 24.71
N GLU A 169 -2.63 -1.93 23.53
CA GLU A 169 -3.30 -2.62 22.41
C GLU A 169 -2.35 -2.97 21.26
N GLU A 170 -1.03 -2.91 21.48
CA GLU A 170 -0.01 -3.19 20.46
C GLU A 170 -0.18 -4.61 19.86
N PRO A 171 -0.36 -4.74 18.53
CA PRO A 171 -0.37 -6.04 17.87
C PRO A 171 1.06 -6.54 17.64
N PRO A 172 1.27 -7.86 17.47
CA PRO A 172 2.52 -8.35 16.90
C PRO A 172 2.81 -7.67 15.57
N PHE A 173 4.09 -7.45 15.27
CA PHE A 173 4.48 -6.97 13.96
C PHE A 173 4.09 -8.00 12.88
N PRO A 174 3.41 -7.59 11.80
CA PRO A 174 2.98 -8.52 10.75
C PRO A 174 4.11 -8.75 9.72
N GLU A 175 4.85 -9.84 9.89
CA GLU A 175 5.94 -10.30 9.04
C GLU A 175 5.40 -10.98 7.77
N TRP A 176 4.83 -10.20 6.86
CA TRP A 176 4.30 -10.68 5.57
C TRP A 176 5.38 -11.26 4.64
N GLU A 177 6.64 -10.86 4.84
CA GLU A 177 7.82 -11.37 4.16
C GLU A 177 8.31 -12.72 4.65
N GLY A 178 7.88 -13.13 5.84
CA GLY A 178 8.24 -14.41 6.42
C GLY A 178 7.59 -15.61 5.73
N ASP A 179 7.81 -16.79 6.33
CA ASP A 179 7.08 -18.02 6.02
C ASP A 179 7.13 -18.41 4.53
N PHE A 180 8.35 -18.41 3.97
CA PHE A 180 8.64 -18.74 2.57
C PHE A 180 7.94 -17.83 1.54
N THR A 181 7.45 -16.66 1.98
CA THR A 181 6.87 -15.70 1.04
C THR A 181 7.94 -14.94 0.27
N VAL A 182 9.06 -14.61 0.91
CA VAL A 182 10.32 -14.24 0.25
C VAL A 182 11.22 -15.49 0.25
N ALA A 183 11.67 -15.94 -0.92
CA ALA A 183 12.45 -17.16 -1.04
C ALA A 183 13.91 -16.91 -0.63
N GLU A 184 14.62 -18.00 -0.28
CA GLU A 184 16.07 -17.91 -0.09
C GLU A 184 16.76 -17.40 -1.36
N GLY A 185 17.59 -16.36 -1.22
CA GLY A 185 18.25 -15.68 -2.33
C GLY A 185 17.47 -14.50 -2.91
N ASP A 186 16.19 -14.30 -2.54
CA ASP A 186 15.48 -13.06 -2.81
C ASP A 186 15.86 -11.98 -1.79
N GLU A 187 15.83 -10.72 -2.24
CA GLU A 187 16.16 -9.54 -1.46
C GLU A 187 14.97 -8.60 -1.34
N LEU A 188 14.77 -8.06 -0.13
CA LEU A 188 13.86 -6.96 0.16
C LEU A 188 14.57 -5.63 -0.04
N VAL A 189 14.25 -4.91 -1.12
CA VAL A 189 14.82 -3.61 -1.42
C VAL A 189 13.83 -2.51 -1.02
N PRO A 190 14.14 -1.67 -0.03
CA PRO A 190 13.19 -0.67 0.48
C PRO A 190 13.01 0.49 -0.51
N TYR A 191 11.81 1.05 -0.55
CA TYR A 191 11.51 2.25 -1.35
C TYR A 191 10.41 3.09 -0.68
N SER A 192 10.31 4.36 -1.08
CA SER A 192 9.30 5.30 -0.57
C SER A 192 8.97 6.33 -1.65
N ASN A 193 7.70 6.41 -2.05
CA ASN A 193 7.22 7.29 -3.11
C ASN A 193 6.00 8.10 -2.61
N PHE A 194 6.14 9.41 -2.54
CA PHE A 194 5.12 10.39 -2.21
C PHE A 194 4.03 10.47 -3.29
N GLN A 195 2.81 10.77 -2.88
CA GLN A 195 1.62 10.92 -3.73
C GLN A 195 0.82 12.14 -3.27
N HIS A 196 0.59 13.12 -4.15
CA HIS A 196 -0.26 14.31 -3.87
C HIS A 196 -1.76 13.98 -3.97
N CYS A 197 -2.19 12.96 -3.24
CA CYS A 197 -3.60 12.67 -3.06
C CYS A 197 -3.85 11.87 -1.78
N ASN A 198 -5.13 11.76 -1.41
CA ASN A 198 -5.59 10.88 -0.37
C ASN A 198 -5.14 9.43 -0.60
N TRP A 199 -4.80 8.74 0.50
CA TRP A 199 -4.31 7.37 0.49
C TRP A 199 -5.24 6.40 -0.25
N LEU A 200 -6.57 6.59 -0.18
CA LEU A 200 -7.52 5.61 -0.70
C LEU A 200 -7.45 5.49 -2.23
N GLN A 201 -7.14 6.57 -2.95
CA GLN A 201 -6.97 6.54 -4.41
C GLN A 201 -5.81 5.62 -4.82
N VAL A 202 -4.71 5.67 -4.06
CA VAL A 202 -3.52 4.85 -4.31
C VAL A 202 -3.79 3.39 -3.96
N GLN A 203 -4.57 3.13 -2.90
CA GLN A 203 -4.98 1.79 -2.52
C GLN A 203 -5.96 1.18 -3.56
N ASP A 204 -6.90 1.96 -4.07
CA ASP A 204 -7.86 1.52 -5.09
C ASP A 204 -7.15 1.12 -6.40
N ASN A 205 -6.15 1.90 -6.82
CA ASN A 205 -5.29 1.56 -7.96
C ASN A 205 -4.58 0.21 -7.76
N ALA A 206 -4.09 -0.06 -6.55
CA ALA A 206 -3.43 -1.33 -6.25
C ALA A 206 -4.38 -2.54 -6.34
N ALA A 207 -5.66 -2.39 -6.02
CA ALA A 207 -6.65 -3.45 -6.14
C ALA A 207 -7.05 -3.75 -7.61
N ASP A 208 -6.81 -2.81 -8.51
CA ASP A 208 -7.25 -2.87 -9.89
C ASP A 208 -6.23 -3.60 -10.79
N ASN A 209 -6.63 -4.74 -11.37
CA ASN A 209 -5.83 -5.42 -12.39
C ASN A 209 -6.22 -4.99 -13.82
N PHE A 210 -7.20 -4.09 -14.00
CA PHE A 210 -7.72 -3.70 -15.30
C PHE A 210 -6.99 -2.50 -15.90
N HIS A 211 -6.62 -1.47 -15.13
CA HIS A 211 -5.89 -0.30 -15.63
C HIS A 211 -4.60 -0.61 -16.39
N PRO A 212 -3.82 -1.70 -16.12
CA PRO A 212 -2.61 -1.98 -16.89
C PRO A 212 -2.87 -2.12 -18.39
N THR A 213 -4.07 -2.55 -18.79
CA THR A 213 -4.46 -2.73 -20.19
C THR A 213 -4.50 -1.43 -21.00
N ALA A 214 -4.66 -0.29 -20.32
CA ALA A 214 -4.78 1.03 -20.93
C ALA A 214 -3.63 1.96 -20.51
N LEU A 215 -3.21 1.92 -19.25
CA LEU A 215 -2.22 2.82 -18.67
C LEU A 215 -0.78 2.33 -18.84
N HIS A 216 -0.57 1.01 -18.90
CA HIS A 216 0.77 0.39 -19.01
C HIS A 216 0.94 -0.45 -20.28
N ALA A 217 0.03 -0.28 -21.25
CA ALA A 217 0.11 -0.91 -22.56
C ALA A 217 0.77 0.04 -23.57
N ALA A 218 1.24 -0.47 -24.70
CA ALA A 218 1.85 0.33 -25.76
C ALA A 218 0.86 1.25 -26.53
N LYS A 219 -0.30 1.55 -25.94
CA LYS A 219 -1.40 2.35 -26.51
C LYS A 219 -1.59 3.65 -25.73
N ASN A 220 -0.58 4.50 -25.70
CA ASN A 220 -0.65 5.75 -24.96
C ASN A 220 -1.45 6.85 -25.66
N VAL A 221 -1.67 7.93 -24.90
CA VAL A 221 -2.47 9.13 -25.23
C VAL A 221 -2.15 9.69 -26.62
N VAL A 222 -0.87 9.67 -27.02
CA VAL A 222 -0.41 10.08 -28.36
C VAL A 222 0.45 9.00 -28.98
N LYS A 223 0.13 8.61 -30.22
CA LYS A 223 0.83 7.57 -30.98
C LYS A 223 2.34 7.85 -31.05
N GLY A 224 3.16 6.88 -30.67
CA GLY A 224 4.62 6.96 -30.72
C GLY A 224 5.27 7.62 -29.50
N GLN A 225 4.51 7.94 -28.45
CA GLN A 225 5.03 8.42 -27.17
C GLN A 225 4.79 7.36 -26.09
N TYR A 226 5.86 6.82 -25.51
CA TYR A 226 5.80 5.70 -24.57
C TYR A 226 6.40 6.07 -23.22
N GLN A 227 6.09 5.29 -22.19
CA GLN A 227 6.82 5.42 -20.92
C GLN A 227 8.20 4.78 -21.12
N GLY A 228 9.29 5.39 -20.63
CA GLY A 228 10.60 4.75 -20.70
C GLY A 228 10.72 3.68 -19.60
N THR A 229 10.32 2.43 -19.82
CA THR A 229 10.24 1.46 -18.71
C THR A 229 10.58 0.03 -19.09
N THR A 230 11.13 -0.73 -18.14
CA THR A 230 11.29 -2.18 -18.29
C THR A 230 9.93 -2.87 -18.41
N PHE A 231 8.85 -2.31 -17.86
CA PHE A 231 7.51 -2.87 -18.00
C PHE A 231 7.07 -2.97 -19.47
N ASP A 232 7.30 -1.91 -20.26
CA ASP A 232 7.02 -1.87 -21.71
C ASP A 232 7.84 -2.93 -22.48
N GLU A 233 9.06 -3.23 -22.00
CA GLU A 233 10.00 -4.14 -22.65
C GLU A 233 9.73 -5.61 -22.34
N VAL A 234 9.21 -5.94 -21.14
CA VAL A 234 9.13 -7.32 -20.68
C VAL A 234 7.74 -7.80 -20.24
N GLY A 235 6.91 -6.98 -19.59
CA GLY A 235 5.63 -7.42 -19.01
C GLY A 235 4.38 -7.04 -19.81
N ALA A 236 4.48 -6.05 -20.70
CA ALA A 236 3.33 -5.37 -21.29
C ALA A 236 2.37 -6.30 -22.04
N ALA A 237 2.87 -7.22 -22.87
CA ALA A 237 2.03 -8.00 -23.79
C ALA A 237 0.94 -8.83 -23.09
N SER A 238 1.27 -9.51 -21.98
CA SER A 238 0.27 -10.26 -21.22
C SER A 238 -0.72 -9.31 -20.53
N MET A 239 -0.26 -8.13 -20.11
CA MET A 239 -1.06 -7.13 -19.41
C MET A 239 -1.97 -6.31 -20.32
N GLU A 240 -1.73 -6.29 -21.64
CA GLU A 240 -2.65 -5.72 -22.64
C GLU A 240 -3.95 -6.53 -22.79
N VAL A 241 -3.94 -7.81 -22.38
CA VAL A 241 -5.13 -8.65 -22.40
C VAL A 241 -6.04 -8.27 -21.24
N ALA A 242 -7.27 -7.87 -21.56
CA ALA A 242 -8.28 -7.53 -20.57
C ALA A 242 -8.56 -8.73 -19.63
N PRO A 243 -8.39 -8.57 -18.30
CA PRO A 243 -8.61 -9.66 -17.36
C PRO A 243 -10.10 -9.91 -17.11
N ASP A 244 -10.49 -11.17 -16.89
CA ASP A 244 -11.72 -11.47 -16.14
C ASP A 244 -11.42 -11.34 -14.64
N MET A 245 -12.02 -10.32 -14.03
CA MET A 245 -11.78 -9.93 -12.64
C MET A 245 -12.63 -10.74 -11.66
N GLN A 246 -12.00 -11.28 -10.63
CA GLN A 246 -12.65 -11.92 -9.48
C GLN A 246 -12.13 -11.30 -8.18
N PHE A 247 -13.05 -10.96 -7.27
CA PHE A 247 -12.75 -10.34 -5.99
C PHE A 247 -13.34 -11.18 -4.87
N ILE A 248 -12.50 -11.66 -3.97
CA ILE A 248 -12.89 -12.66 -2.95
C ILE A 248 -12.37 -12.18 -1.59
N PRO A 249 -13.25 -11.86 -0.63
CA PRO A 249 -12.84 -11.57 0.74
C PRO A 249 -12.11 -12.77 1.33
N VAL A 250 -10.99 -12.53 2.00
CA VAL A 250 -10.11 -13.55 2.59
C VAL A 250 -9.79 -13.21 4.04
N HIS A 251 -9.22 -14.16 4.79
CA HIS A 251 -8.85 -13.97 6.20
C HIS A 251 -10.02 -13.47 7.08
N GLY A 252 -11.24 -13.94 6.80
CA GLY A 252 -12.46 -13.48 7.48
C GLY A 252 -12.84 -12.03 7.19
N GLY A 253 -12.45 -11.50 6.02
CA GLY A 253 -12.69 -10.11 5.63
C GLY A 253 -11.62 -9.12 6.11
N ARG A 254 -10.48 -9.62 6.61
CA ARG A 254 -9.27 -8.81 6.90
C ARG A 254 -8.51 -8.42 5.62
N GLY A 255 -8.81 -9.08 4.52
CA GLY A 255 -8.22 -8.79 3.21
C GLY A 255 -9.13 -9.16 2.06
N LEU A 256 -8.65 -8.84 0.86
CA LEU A 256 -9.32 -9.09 -0.41
C LEU A 256 -8.30 -9.67 -1.41
N ALA A 257 -8.59 -10.84 -1.96
CA ALA A 257 -7.88 -11.39 -3.10
C ALA A 257 -8.47 -10.79 -4.38
N CYS A 258 -7.66 -9.99 -5.09
CA CYS A 258 -8.01 -9.35 -6.36
C CYS A 258 -7.34 -10.12 -7.50
N ALA A 259 -8.10 -11.04 -8.11
CA ALA A 259 -7.59 -11.92 -9.14
C ALA A 259 -8.02 -11.46 -10.54
N GLY A 260 -7.09 -11.48 -11.49
CA GLY A 260 -7.34 -11.20 -12.90
C GLY A 260 -6.83 -12.33 -13.78
N ALA A 261 -7.73 -12.94 -14.55
CA ALA A 261 -7.41 -14.04 -15.46
C ALA A 261 -7.33 -13.60 -16.92
N ARG A 262 -6.25 -13.99 -17.60
CA ARG A 262 -5.90 -13.58 -18.96
C ARG A 262 -5.51 -14.79 -19.80
N ARG A 263 -6.14 -14.91 -20.97
CA ARG A 263 -5.73 -15.87 -22.00
C ARG A 263 -4.56 -15.26 -22.77
N VAL A 264 -3.35 -15.71 -22.45
CA VAL A 264 -2.10 -15.15 -23.03
C VAL A 264 -1.67 -15.91 -24.29
N ASN A 265 -2.02 -17.20 -24.37
CA ASN A 265 -1.91 -18.06 -25.53
C ASN A 265 -3.06 -19.08 -25.49
N GLY A 266 -3.49 -19.67 -26.61
CA GLY A 266 -4.66 -20.55 -26.69
C GLY A 266 -4.64 -21.75 -25.74
N ASP A 267 -3.47 -22.14 -25.24
CA ASP A 267 -3.27 -23.21 -24.26
C ASP A 267 -2.87 -22.72 -22.86
N LYS A 268 -2.62 -21.41 -22.65
CA LYS A 268 -2.08 -20.86 -21.40
C LYS A 268 -2.99 -19.80 -20.80
N LEU A 269 -3.38 -20.05 -19.56
CA LEU A 269 -4.15 -19.13 -18.74
C LEU A 269 -3.25 -18.53 -17.67
N PHE A 270 -3.04 -17.21 -17.74
CA PHE A 270 -2.34 -16.46 -16.70
C PHE A 270 -3.35 -15.89 -15.71
N VAL A 271 -3.29 -16.34 -14.46
CA VAL A 271 -4.08 -15.84 -13.33
C VAL A 271 -3.16 -15.13 -12.35
N ARG A 272 -3.31 -13.81 -12.28
CA ARG A 272 -2.61 -12.95 -11.32
C ARG A 272 -3.50 -12.67 -10.13
N VAL A 273 -3.08 -13.02 -8.93
CA VAL A 273 -3.78 -12.71 -7.68
C VAL A 273 -2.97 -11.68 -6.90
N GLN A 274 -3.52 -10.48 -6.76
CA GLN A 274 -3.03 -9.48 -5.82
C GLN A 274 -3.75 -9.66 -4.47
N HIS A 275 -3.09 -9.31 -3.39
CA HIS A 275 -3.66 -9.42 -2.04
C HIS A 275 -3.68 -8.05 -1.37
N GLN A 276 -4.88 -7.54 -1.12
CA GLN A 276 -5.12 -6.30 -0.41
C GLN A 276 -5.44 -6.63 1.03
N VAL A 277 -4.79 -5.99 2.00
CA VAL A 277 -4.95 -6.27 3.43
C VAL A 277 -5.31 -4.97 4.14
N LEU A 278 -6.32 -5.03 5.01
CA LEU A 278 -6.73 -3.86 5.78
C LEU A 278 -5.63 -3.44 6.78
N PRO A 279 -5.49 -2.12 7.05
CA PRO A 279 -6.22 -1.03 6.40
C PRO A 279 -5.68 -0.66 5.01
N ASN A 280 -4.37 -0.74 4.79
CA ASN A 280 -3.69 -0.04 3.69
C ASN A 280 -2.48 -0.80 3.12
N LEU A 281 -2.43 -2.12 3.25
CA LEU A 281 -1.34 -2.95 2.73
C LEU A 281 -1.73 -3.60 1.40
N SER A 282 -0.81 -3.62 0.46
CA SER A 282 -0.95 -4.27 -0.85
C SER A 282 0.23 -5.18 -1.14
N LEU A 283 -0.05 -6.44 -1.50
CA LEU A 283 0.95 -7.38 -2.01
C LEU A 283 0.67 -7.67 -3.48
N HIS A 284 1.67 -7.41 -4.32
CA HIS A 284 1.57 -7.48 -5.78
C HIS A 284 2.32 -8.67 -6.31
N ALA A 285 1.68 -9.50 -7.14
CA ALA A 285 2.37 -10.60 -7.80
C ALA A 285 3.27 -10.07 -8.93
N TYR A 286 4.18 -10.92 -9.40
CA TYR A 286 5.13 -10.62 -10.47
C TYR A 286 4.46 -9.90 -11.64
N THR A 287 5.01 -8.73 -11.98
CA THR A 287 4.42 -7.78 -12.94
C THR A 287 4.95 -8.00 -14.35
N SER A 288 6.13 -8.60 -14.48
CA SER A 288 6.80 -8.86 -15.77
C SER A 288 6.57 -10.30 -16.27
N GLU A 289 5.45 -10.90 -15.89
CA GLU A 289 5.06 -12.23 -16.35
C GLU A 289 4.55 -12.15 -17.79
N ASP A 290 5.18 -12.86 -18.72
CA ASP A 290 4.72 -12.92 -20.12
C ASP A 290 3.74 -14.07 -20.35
N GLY A 291 3.62 -14.99 -19.40
CA GLY A 291 2.71 -16.13 -19.47
C GLY A 291 3.13 -17.19 -20.48
N SER A 292 4.37 -17.12 -20.99
CA SER A 292 4.91 -18.05 -21.98
C SER A 292 5.31 -19.39 -21.39
N ASN A 293 5.64 -19.46 -20.10
CA ASN A 293 6.07 -20.68 -19.43
C ASN A 293 5.15 -21.02 -18.26
N LYS A 294 4.90 -22.32 -18.05
CA LYS A 294 4.15 -22.78 -16.87
C LYS A 294 4.88 -22.33 -15.60
N LYS A 295 4.15 -21.66 -14.71
CA LYS A 295 4.68 -21.12 -13.46
C LYS A 295 3.57 -21.17 -12.43
N LEU A 296 3.74 -21.98 -11.38
CA LEU A 296 2.72 -22.15 -10.36
C LEU A 296 3.14 -21.52 -9.05
N PHE A 297 2.24 -20.72 -8.46
CA PHE A 297 2.37 -20.20 -7.11
C PHE A 297 3.63 -19.35 -6.89
N SER A 298 3.96 -18.50 -7.86
CA SER A 298 4.99 -17.47 -7.68
C SER A 298 4.55 -16.45 -6.65
N ARG A 299 5.43 -15.99 -5.76
CA ARG A 299 5.07 -15.13 -4.62
C ARG A 299 5.01 -13.64 -5.01
N PHE A 300 5.09 -12.74 -4.03
CA PHE A 300 4.97 -11.32 -4.29
C PHE A 300 6.28 -10.70 -4.78
N HIS A 301 6.10 -9.67 -5.58
CA HIS A 301 7.12 -8.85 -6.22
C HIS A 301 7.23 -7.47 -5.57
N ILE A 302 6.17 -7.06 -4.86
CA ILE A 302 6.10 -5.82 -4.08
C ILE A 302 5.23 -6.07 -2.85
N VAL A 303 5.69 -5.58 -1.70
CA VAL A 303 4.88 -5.41 -0.49
C VAL A 303 4.90 -3.93 -0.16
N ARG A 304 3.74 -3.27 -0.16
CA ARG A 304 3.69 -1.84 0.08
C ARG A 304 2.51 -1.43 0.94
N TRP A 305 2.77 -0.49 1.83
CA TRP A 305 1.75 0.26 2.53
C TRP A 305 1.46 1.54 1.75
N THR A 306 0.20 1.93 1.77
CA THR A 306 -0.23 3.25 1.36
C THR A 306 -0.48 4.08 2.63
N VAL A 307 0.58 4.68 3.16
CA VAL A 307 0.54 5.36 4.45
C VAL A 307 0.07 6.80 4.25
N PRO A 308 -1.02 7.23 4.90
CA PRO A 308 -1.45 8.62 4.80
C PRO A 308 -0.44 9.55 5.47
N VAL A 309 -0.08 10.63 4.77
CA VAL A 309 0.64 11.76 5.35
C VAL A 309 -0.37 12.68 6.02
N ASP A 310 -1.43 13.02 5.29
CA ASP A 310 -2.64 13.68 5.75
C ASP A 310 -3.81 13.33 4.84
N ASP A 311 -4.94 14.04 4.96
CA ASP A 311 -6.14 13.78 4.16
C ASP A 311 -5.92 13.98 2.65
N THR A 312 -4.85 14.68 2.25
CA THR A 312 -4.60 15.06 0.85
C THR A 312 -3.29 14.51 0.29
N ASN A 313 -2.50 13.80 1.09
CA ASN A 313 -1.20 13.29 0.68
C ASN A 313 -0.96 11.91 1.29
N ALA A 314 -0.22 11.07 0.58
CA ALA A 314 0.14 9.73 1.03
C ALA A 314 1.55 9.36 0.57
N LYS A 315 2.08 8.28 1.14
CA LYS A 315 3.31 7.63 0.71
C LYS A 315 3.02 6.17 0.36
N MET A 316 3.50 5.73 -0.80
CA MET A 316 3.72 4.31 -1.08
C MET A 316 5.09 3.93 -0.54
N ILE A 317 5.13 3.14 0.53
CA ILE A 317 6.37 2.78 1.21
C ILE A 317 6.36 1.29 1.51
N GLY A 318 7.49 0.63 1.28
CA GLY A 318 7.56 -0.81 1.42
C GLY A 318 8.78 -1.40 0.75
N TRP A 319 8.65 -2.65 0.32
CA TRP A 319 9.73 -3.40 -0.29
C TRP A 319 9.39 -3.85 -1.69
N ARG A 320 10.41 -3.73 -2.52
CA ARG A 320 10.53 -4.34 -3.82
C ARG A 320 11.27 -5.67 -3.64
N VAL A 321 10.67 -6.78 -4.06
CA VAL A 321 11.33 -8.10 -3.93
C VAL A 321 12.03 -8.45 -5.22
N MET A 322 13.31 -8.77 -5.13
CA MET A 322 14.16 -9.04 -6.28
C MET A 322 15.00 -10.29 -6.02
N GLY A 323 15.13 -11.16 -7.02
CA GLY A 323 15.91 -12.38 -6.89
C GLY A 323 15.31 -13.53 -7.70
N PRO A 324 16.02 -14.67 -7.75
CA PRO A 324 15.67 -15.80 -8.63
C PRO A 324 14.32 -16.46 -8.27
N GLY A 325 13.82 -16.28 -7.04
CA GLY A 325 12.53 -16.84 -6.60
C GLY A 325 11.32 -16.10 -7.15
N ILE A 326 11.47 -14.80 -7.46
CA ILE A 326 10.38 -13.95 -7.95
C ILE A 326 10.63 -13.41 -9.37
N ASP A 327 11.83 -12.91 -9.62
CA ASP A 327 12.28 -12.33 -10.89
C ASP A 327 12.95 -13.40 -11.75
N THR A 328 12.14 -14.33 -12.25
CA THR A 328 12.59 -15.44 -13.09
C THR A 328 13.18 -15.01 -14.43
N ARG A 329 13.11 -13.72 -14.77
CA ARG A 329 13.62 -13.18 -16.04
C ARG A 329 14.86 -12.28 -15.85
N GLY A 330 15.24 -11.98 -14.61
CA GLY A 330 16.38 -11.13 -14.29
C GLY A 330 16.24 -9.70 -14.81
N VAL A 331 15.00 -9.18 -14.82
CA VAL A 331 14.67 -7.85 -15.39
C VAL A 331 14.69 -6.74 -14.36
N GLY A 332 14.62 -7.09 -13.08
CA GLY A 332 14.65 -6.16 -11.97
C GLY A 332 16.03 -5.50 -11.84
N ASN A 333 16.03 -4.21 -11.53
CA ASN A 333 17.26 -3.47 -11.28
C ASN A 333 17.21 -2.82 -9.91
N LYS A 334 17.90 -3.42 -8.94
CA LYS A 334 17.97 -2.93 -7.56
C LYS A 334 18.50 -1.50 -7.44
N GLU A 335 19.44 -1.11 -8.29
CA GLU A 335 20.05 0.23 -8.26
C GLU A 335 19.03 1.34 -8.60
N MET A 336 17.86 0.96 -9.11
CA MET A 336 16.76 1.85 -9.50
C MET A 336 15.64 1.94 -8.47
N VAL A 337 15.81 1.32 -7.30
CA VAL A 337 14.80 1.24 -6.25
C VAL A 337 15.26 2.06 -5.04
N GLY A 338 14.39 2.92 -4.52
CA GLY A 338 14.71 3.75 -3.36
C GLY A 338 13.71 4.87 -3.14
N TYR A 339 14.18 5.96 -2.55
CA TYR A 339 13.35 7.14 -2.34
C TYR A 339 13.01 7.81 -3.68
N GLU A 340 11.72 7.98 -3.94
CA GLU A 340 11.18 8.57 -5.17
C GLU A 340 11.67 7.88 -6.45
N THR A 341 11.92 6.56 -6.39
CA THR A 341 12.29 5.77 -7.57
C THR A 341 11.88 4.30 -7.46
N ILE A 342 11.53 3.72 -8.61
CA ILE A 342 11.25 2.29 -8.76
C ILE A 342 11.71 1.82 -10.14
N ASP A 343 12.15 0.55 -10.23
CA ASP A 343 12.86 -0.03 -11.38
C ASP A 343 11.98 -0.25 -12.61
N PHE A 344 10.66 -0.40 -12.44
CA PHE A 344 9.80 -0.86 -13.52
C PHE A 344 8.91 0.19 -14.17
N LEU A 345 8.73 1.40 -13.60
CA LEU A 345 7.87 2.44 -14.18
C LEU A 345 8.34 3.86 -13.82
N GLU A 346 8.40 4.76 -14.81
CA GLU A 346 8.78 6.18 -14.59
C GLU A 346 7.66 6.98 -13.94
N GLY A 347 6.42 6.71 -14.34
CA GLY A 347 5.24 7.42 -13.86
C GLY A 347 4.67 6.88 -12.54
N GLN A 348 5.51 6.39 -11.62
CA GLN A 348 5.10 5.90 -10.29
C GLN A 348 5.36 6.89 -9.16
N VAL A 349 6.21 7.90 -9.42
CA VAL A 349 6.83 8.72 -8.37
C VAL A 349 6.53 10.19 -8.57
N ALA A 350 6.57 10.98 -7.50
CA ALA A 350 6.34 12.42 -7.56
C ALA A 350 7.45 13.13 -8.34
N MET A 351 8.68 12.65 -8.17
CA MET A 351 9.89 13.10 -8.85
C MET A 351 10.15 12.32 -10.14
N ARG A 352 9.30 12.46 -11.15
CA ARG A 352 9.53 11.84 -12.46
C ARG A 352 10.77 12.45 -13.14
N ARG A 353 11.92 11.77 -13.09
CA ARG A 353 13.22 12.28 -13.59
C ARG A 353 13.66 11.54 -14.86
N PRO A 354 14.16 12.25 -15.90
CA PRO A 354 14.82 11.61 -17.05
C PRO A 354 16.13 10.91 -16.66
N GLU A 355 16.83 11.49 -15.69
CA GLU A 355 18.09 10.98 -15.14
C GLU A 355 17.77 10.22 -13.85
N ARG A 356 17.34 8.97 -13.98
CA ARG A 356 16.93 8.10 -12.86
C ARG A 356 18.08 7.73 -11.91
N PHE A 357 19.28 8.33 -12.05
CA PHE A 357 20.54 7.82 -11.48
C PHE A 357 21.42 8.87 -10.78
N GLY A 358 22.03 8.46 -9.67
CA GLY A 358 23.48 8.57 -9.39
C GLY A 358 24.14 9.95 -9.19
N LYS A 359 23.44 11.07 -9.46
CA LYS A 359 23.99 12.42 -9.24
C LYS A 359 23.72 12.99 -7.86
N TYR A 360 22.68 12.51 -7.18
CA TYR A 360 22.21 13.10 -5.93
C TYR A 360 22.37 12.09 -4.81
N LYS A 361 22.99 12.52 -3.71
CA LYS A 361 22.72 11.89 -2.42
C LYS A 361 21.28 12.24 -2.01
N LEU A 362 20.71 11.53 -1.05
CA LEU A 362 19.39 11.90 -0.50
C LEU A 362 19.36 13.40 -0.12
N GLU A 363 20.45 13.88 0.46
CA GLU A 363 20.70 15.28 0.87
C GLU A 363 20.62 16.29 -0.29
N ASP A 364 20.94 15.87 -1.52
CA ASP A 364 21.01 16.73 -2.69
C ASP A 364 19.73 16.64 -3.55
N LEU A 365 18.73 15.85 -3.14
CA LEU A 365 17.52 15.69 -3.92
C LEU A 365 16.75 17.02 -3.96
N PRO A 366 16.32 17.49 -5.16
CA PRO A 366 15.40 18.61 -5.24
C PRO A 366 14.10 18.29 -4.48
N PRO A 367 13.43 19.33 -3.96
CA PRO A 367 12.17 19.15 -3.25
C PRO A 367 11.11 18.53 -4.17
N ILE A 368 10.20 17.78 -3.56
CA ILE A 368 9.02 17.27 -4.25
C ILE A 368 8.20 18.47 -4.77
N PRO A 369 7.85 18.52 -6.08
CA PRO A 369 6.98 19.55 -6.64
C PRO A 369 5.70 19.71 -5.82
N SER A 370 5.07 20.88 -5.85
CA SER A 370 3.84 21.10 -5.08
C SER A 370 2.65 20.27 -5.60
N ASP A 371 2.63 19.96 -6.90
CA ASP A 371 1.65 19.12 -7.56
C ASP A 371 2.19 18.61 -8.92
N HIS A 372 1.41 17.78 -9.62
CA HIS A 372 1.82 17.22 -10.91
C HIS A 372 2.00 18.22 -12.07
N ARG A 373 1.35 19.38 -12.01
CA ARG A 373 1.50 20.46 -13.01
C ARG A 373 2.74 21.30 -12.76
N ALA A 374 3.24 21.33 -11.52
CA ALA A 374 4.47 22.03 -11.14
C ALA A 374 5.76 21.33 -11.61
N ARG A 375 5.65 20.16 -12.24
CA ARG A 375 6.79 19.41 -12.75
C ARG A 375 7.38 20.03 -14.01
N ALA A 376 8.70 20.01 -14.11
CA ALA A 376 9.42 20.46 -15.32
C ALA A 376 9.03 19.65 -16.57
N ASN A 377 8.70 18.37 -16.43
CA ASN A 377 8.32 17.46 -17.50
C ASN A 377 6.80 17.23 -17.61
N TYR A 378 5.99 18.20 -17.19
CA TYR A 378 4.52 18.07 -17.22
C TYR A 378 3.99 17.69 -18.61
N LYS A 379 4.57 18.23 -19.69
CA LYS A 379 4.10 17.97 -21.06
C LYS A 379 4.35 16.52 -21.48
N GLU A 380 5.52 16.00 -21.17
CA GLU A 380 5.91 14.61 -21.40
C GLU A 380 5.00 13.67 -20.60
N CYS A 381 4.65 14.05 -19.36
CA CYS A 381 3.69 13.30 -18.56
C CYS A 381 2.30 13.20 -19.21
N GLN A 382 1.87 14.22 -19.97
CA GLN A 382 0.60 14.14 -20.72
C GLN A 382 0.66 13.17 -21.89
N TYR A 383 1.83 12.99 -22.50
CA TYR A 383 2.01 12.06 -23.61
C TYR A 383 2.08 10.61 -23.14
N ALA A 384 2.68 10.38 -21.97
CA ALA A 384 2.88 9.04 -21.41
C ALA A 384 2.62 9.03 -19.88
N PRO A 385 1.36 9.17 -19.43
CA PRO A 385 1.02 9.16 -18.01
C PRO A 385 1.26 7.78 -17.39
N GLY A 386 1.65 7.73 -16.11
CA GLY A 386 1.67 6.49 -15.32
C GLY A 386 0.69 6.53 -14.17
N ASP A 387 0.85 5.60 -13.23
CA ASP A 387 -0.01 5.50 -12.05
C ASP A 387 -0.05 6.80 -11.28
N TYR A 388 1.09 7.45 -11.05
CA TYR A 388 1.15 8.72 -10.35
C TYR A 388 0.17 9.73 -10.96
N GLU A 389 0.30 10.03 -12.26
CA GLU A 389 -0.56 11.03 -12.90
C GLU A 389 -2.02 10.57 -12.94
N ALA A 390 -2.28 9.28 -13.16
CA ALA A 390 -3.64 8.74 -13.22
C ALA A 390 -4.36 8.82 -11.86
N ILE A 391 -3.64 8.61 -10.76
CA ILE A 391 -4.19 8.58 -9.40
C ILE A 391 -4.39 9.99 -8.87
N ILE A 392 -3.33 10.79 -8.83
CA ILE A 392 -3.36 12.10 -8.16
C ILE A 392 -4.20 13.14 -8.95
N SER A 393 -4.42 12.93 -10.25
CA SER A 393 -5.29 13.81 -11.06
C SER A 393 -6.78 13.60 -10.81
N GLN A 394 -7.18 12.59 -10.02
CA GLN A 394 -8.58 12.37 -9.62
C GLN A 394 -9.11 13.43 -8.64
N ARG A 395 -8.21 14.31 -8.14
CA ARG A 395 -8.31 15.41 -7.14
C ARG A 395 -7.36 15.12 -5.95
N PRO A 396 -7.10 16.12 -5.08
CA PRO A 396 -6.41 15.86 -3.81
C PRO A 396 -7.13 14.81 -2.94
N ILE A 397 -8.48 14.78 -3.00
CA ILE A 397 -9.31 13.70 -2.46
C ILE A 397 -10.33 13.33 -3.53
N ALA A 398 -10.38 12.06 -3.93
CA ALA A 398 -11.39 11.55 -4.84
C ALA A 398 -12.79 11.71 -4.22
N VAL A 399 -13.73 12.17 -5.06
CA VAL A 399 -15.12 12.39 -4.66
C VAL A 399 -15.93 11.19 -5.13
N HIS A 400 -16.05 10.17 -4.28
CA HIS A 400 -16.68 8.89 -4.63
C HIS A 400 -18.11 9.03 -5.19
N ALA A 401 -18.86 10.04 -4.75
CA ALA A 401 -20.22 10.32 -5.25
C ALA A 401 -20.27 10.76 -6.73
N LEU A 402 -19.13 11.13 -7.34
CA LEU A 402 -19.02 11.44 -8.76
C LEU A 402 -18.70 10.22 -9.64
N GLU A 403 -18.30 9.10 -9.03
CA GLU A 403 -17.92 7.89 -9.76
C GLU A 403 -19.13 7.23 -10.45
N ASN A 404 -18.89 6.55 -11.57
CA ASN A 404 -19.89 5.74 -12.26
C ASN A 404 -19.29 4.35 -12.47
N PRO A 405 -19.22 3.53 -11.39
CA PRO A 405 -18.50 2.27 -11.42
C PRO A 405 -19.17 1.24 -12.32
N THR A 406 -18.36 0.30 -12.80
CA THR A 406 -18.77 -0.82 -13.63
C THR A 406 -18.39 -2.15 -12.97
N LYS A 407 -18.54 -3.26 -13.70
CA LYS A 407 -18.25 -4.60 -13.17
C LYS A 407 -16.79 -4.79 -12.74
N PHE A 408 -15.83 -4.19 -13.44
CA PHE A 408 -14.41 -4.37 -13.11
C PHE A 408 -13.99 -3.57 -11.86
N ASP A 409 -14.81 -2.60 -11.42
CA ASP A 409 -14.57 -1.79 -10.21
C ASP A 409 -15.11 -2.45 -8.93
N ALA A 410 -15.78 -3.61 -9.03
CA ALA A 410 -16.45 -4.25 -7.89
C ALA A 410 -15.52 -4.49 -6.69
N GLY A 411 -14.24 -4.78 -6.94
CA GLY A 411 -13.24 -4.98 -5.89
C GLY A 411 -12.92 -3.72 -5.09
N VAL A 412 -12.82 -2.58 -5.76
CA VAL A 412 -12.58 -1.27 -5.12
C VAL A 412 -13.70 -0.99 -4.11
N PHE A 413 -14.96 -1.15 -4.53
CA PHE A 413 -16.11 -0.94 -3.65
C PHE A 413 -16.21 -1.99 -2.55
N MET A 414 -15.80 -3.22 -2.82
CA MET A 414 -15.74 -4.28 -1.82
C MET A 414 -14.68 -3.97 -0.76
N PHE A 415 -13.48 -3.51 -1.14
CA PHE A 415 -12.43 -3.12 -0.20
C PHE A 415 -12.87 -1.94 0.68
N ARG A 416 -13.45 -0.90 0.07
CA ARG A 416 -14.06 0.23 0.81
C ARG A 416 -15.15 -0.23 1.78
N LYS A 417 -15.96 -1.22 1.41
CA LYS A 417 -16.96 -1.82 2.31
C LYS A 417 -16.29 -2.56 3.48
N LEU A 418 -15.26 -3.37 3.21
CA LEU A 418 -14.52 -4.09 4.26
C LEU A 418 -13.90 -3.13 5.28
N LEU A 419 -13.34 -2.00 4.82
CA LEU A 419 -12.87 -0.91 5.68
C LEU A 419 -13.98 -0.37 6.59
N ARG A 420 -15.15 -0.02 6.03
CA ARG A 420 -16.27 0.46 6.84
C ARG A 420 -16.75 -0.59 7.83
N ASP A 421 -16.79 -1.85 7.41
CA ASP A 421 -17.24 -2.93 8.30
C ASP A 421 -16.30 -3.10 9.49
N ALA A 422 -14.99 -2.94 9.27
CA ALA A 422 -14.00 -2.95 10.33
C ALA A 422 -14.14 -1.73 11.26
N VAL A 423 -14.19 -0.51 10.70
CA VAL A 423 -14.30 0.76 11.44
C VAL A 423 -15.59 0.82 12.26
N ARG A 424 -16.72 0.36 11.71
CA ARG A 424 -18.02 0.35 12.37
C ARG A 424 -18.25 -0.87 13.28
N GLY A 425 -17.34 -1.83 13.28
CA GLY A 425 -17.44 -3.05 14.07
C GLY A 425 -18.46 -4.09 13.56
N SER A 426 -19.01 -3.95 12.35
CA SER A 426 -19.90 -4.95 11.75
C SER A 426 -19.14 -6.18 11.22
N ASN A 427 -17.82 -6.10 11.05
CA ASN A 427 -16.94 -7.25 10.91
C ASN A 427 -15.94 -7.30 12.09
N PRO A 428 -16.29 -8.00 13.20
CA PRO A 428 -15.40 -8.11 14.36
C PRO A 428 -14.05 -8.73 14.00
N ALA A 429 -13.98 -9.66 13.05
CA ALA A 429 -12.73 -10.28 12.65
C ALA A 429 -11.72 -9.24 12.13
N ALA A 430 -12.20 -8.22 11.41
CA ALA A 430 -11.36 -7.12 10.93
C ALA A 430 -11.15 -6.00 11.97
N GLY A 431 -11.80 -6.07 13.13
CA GLY A 431 -11.56 -5.13 14.23
C GLY A 431 -10.14 -5.26 14.78
N PRO A 432 -9.53 -4.17 15.29
CA PRO A 432 -8.12 -4.18 15.71
C PRO A 432 -7.75 -5.29 16.69
N GLN A 433 -8.59 -5.57 17.68
CA GLN A 433 -8.33 -6.58 18.71
C GLN A 433 -8.30 -8.00 18.12
N GLN A 434 -9.31 -8.38 17.34
CA GLN A 434 -9.35 -9.69 16.68
C GLN A 434 -8.34 -9.82 15.54
N PHE A 435 -7.93 -8.71 14.93
CA PHE A 435 -6.82 -8.70 13.98
C PHE A 435 -5.51 -8.99 14.69
N ALA A 436 -5.25 -8.34 15.83
CA ALA A 436 -4.07 -8.59 16.66
C ALA A 436 -4.03 -10.03 17.19
N GLU A 437 -5.16 -10.59 17.60
CA GLU A 437 -5.28 -12.00 18.02
C GLU A 437 -4.94 -12.95 16.86
N TRP A 438 -5.49 -12.70 15.68
CA TRP A 438 -5.17 -13.50 14.50
C TRP A 438 -3.67 -13.46 14.14
N LEU A 439 -3.03 -12.28 14.25
CA LEU A 439 -1.58 -12.16 14.07
C LEU A 439 -0.81 -12.95 15.12
N ARG A 440 -1.27 -12.97 16.38
CA ARG A 440 -0.66 -13.80 17.45
C ARG A 440 -0.80 -15.29 17.14
N GLU A 441 -1.97 -15.73 16.68
CA GLU A 441 -2.23 -17.12 16.28
C GLU A 441 -1.37 -17.55 15.10
N SER A 442 -1.07 -16.64 14.17
CA SER A 442 -0.15 -16.91 13.05
C SER A 442 1.34 -16.76 13.41
N GLY A 443 1.67 -16.49 14.67
CA GLY A 443 3.05 -16.24 15.11
C GLY A 443 3.69 -15.01 14.46
N GLY A 444 2.89 -13.99 14.14
CA GLY A 444 3.33 -12.77 13.43
C GLY A 444 3.52 -12.93 11.92
N MET A 445 3.46 -14.15 11.38
CA MET A 445 3.71 -14.44 9.96
C MET A 445 2.44 -14.92 9.25
N PRO A 446 1.52 -14.02 8.87
CA PRO A 446 0.29 -14.40 8.18
C PRO A 446 0.53 -14.88 6.74
N ASN A 447 -0.27 -15.83 6.29
CA ASN A 447 -0.19 -16.35 4.93
C ASN A 447 -0.72 -15.35 3.90
N SER A 448 0.08 -15.03 2.87
CA SER A 448 -0.38 -14.19 1.75
C SER A 448 -1.08 -14.99 0.65
N TYR A 449 -2.14 -14.40 0.09
CA TYR A 449 -2.85 -14.87 -1.10
C TYR A 449 -2.21 -14.45 -2.41
N CYS A 450 -1.27 -13.51 -2.36
CA CYS A 450 -0.61 -12.98 -3.54
C CYS A 450 0.08 -14.12 -4.32
N SER A 451 -0.26 -14.25 -5.60
CA SER A 451 0.36 -15.26 -6.46
C SER A 451 0.30 -14.94 -7.95
N GLY A 452 1.35 -15.31 -8.68
CA GLY A 452 1.37 -15.37 -10.15
C GLY A 452 1.29 -16.82 -10.62
N ASN A 453 0.33 -17.11 -11.50
CA ASN A 453 0.01 -18.49 -11.90
C ASN A 453 -0.22 -18.59 -13.41
N VAL A 454 0.60 -19.33 -14.12
CA VAL A 454 0.46 -19.67 -15.53
C VAL A 454 0.16 -21.15 -15.62
N LEU A 455 -1.08 -21.49 -15.97
CA LEU A 455 -1.58 -22.86 -16.10
C LEU A 455 -1.79 -23.22 -17.57
N GLU A 456 -1.59 -24.49 -17.89
CA GLU A 456 -1.88 -25.06 -19.21
C GLU A 456 -3.32 -25.58 -19.29
N VAL A 457 -4.24 -24.66 -19.61
CA VAL A 457 -5.69 -24.87 -19.67
C VAL A 457 -6.14 -24.60 -21.10
N LYS A 458 -6.77 -25.58 -21.77
CA LYS A 458 -7.27 -25.39 -23.15
C LYS A 458 -8.37 -24.34 -23.20
N GLU A 459 -8.33 -23.48 -24.21
CA GLU A 459 -9.41 -22.54 -24.52
C GLU A 459 -10.76 -23.28 -24.72
N GLY A 460 -11.83 -22.68 -24.20
CA GLY A 460 -13.20 -23.20 -24.37
C GLY A 460 -13.62 -23.25 -25.84
N ALA A 461 -14.52 -24.18 -26.20
CA ALA A 461 -14.98 -24.32 -27.59
C ALA A 461 -15.92 -23.16 -28.01
N THR A 462 -16.55 -22.50 -27.03
CA THR A 462 -17.35 -21.28 -27.20
C THR A 462 -16.85 -20.16 -26.29
N VAL A 463 -17.25 -18.92 -26.58
CA VAL A 463 -16.90 -17.75 -25.75
C VAL A 463 -17.49 -17.90 -24.34
N GLU A 464 -18.71 -18.43 -24.24
CA GLU A 464 -19.40 -18.67 -22.98
C GLU A 464 -18.65 -19.70 -22.12
N GLU A 465 -18.22 -20.81 -22.73
CA GLU A 465 -17.40 -21.83 -22.06
C GLU A 465 -16.04 -21.28 -21.63
N GLU A 466 -15.36 -20.52 -22.48
CA GLU A 466 -14.08 -19.89 -22.15
C GLU A 466 -14.20 -18.91 -20.97
N VAL A 467 -15.26 -18.10 -20.95
CA VAL A 467 -15.54 -17.20 -19.82
C VAL A 467 -15.84 -18.00 -18.54
N ALA A 468 -16.66 -19.05 -18.64
CA ALA A 468 -16.99 -19.90 -17.50
C ALA A 468 -15.74 -20.60 -16.94
N GLN A 469 -14.90 -21.13 -17.81
CA GLN A 469 -13.67 -21.84 -17.46
C GLN A 469 -12.67 -20.90 -16.78
N ARG A 470 -12.39 -19.71 -17.35
CA ARG A 470 -11.52 -18.71 -16.71
C ARG A 470 -11.97 -18.39 -15.30
N ARG A 471 -13.26 -18.08 -15.11
CA ARG A 471 -13.83 -17.76 -13.79
C ARG A 471 -13.75 -18.94 -12.82
N HIS A 472 -14.00 -20.15 -13.30
CA HIS A 472 -13.91 -21.35 -12.49
C HIS A 472 -12.48 -21.56 -11.99
N VAL A 473 -11.49 -21.58 -12.89
CA VAL A 473 -10.07 -21.74 -12.55
C VAL A 473 -9.61 -20.66 -11.57
N THR A 474 -9.96 -19.39 -11.80
CA THR A 474 -9.58 -18.29 -10.90
C THR A 474 -10.14 -18.47 -9.49
N ARG A 475 -11.40 -18.88 -9.35
CA ARG A 475 -12.02 -19.11 -8.04
C ARG A 475 -11.41 -20.32 -7.33
N GLN A 476 -11.11 -21.38 -8.08
CA GLN A 476 -10.44 -22.56 -7.53
C GLN A 476 -9.03 -22.24 -7.05
N ILE A 477 -8.27 -21.41 -7.75
CA ILE A 477 -6.95 -20.93 -7.31
C ILE A 477 -7.05 -20.27 -5.93
N VAL A 478 -7.98 -19.32 -5.75
CA VAL A 478 -8.14 -18.65 -4.45
C VAL A 478 -8.66 -19.61 -3.38
N ALA A 479 -9.56 -20.53 -3.72
CA ALA A 479 -10.05 -21.56 -2.80
C ALA A 479 -8.94 -22.50 -2.31
N ILE A 480 -8.09 -23.01 -3.21
CA ILE A 480 -6.94 -23.85 -2.87
C ILE A 480 -5.95 -23.10 -1.97
N ILE A 481 -5.69 -21.83 -2.25
CA ILE A 481 -4.85 -20.99 -1.38
C ILE A 481 -5.50 -20.84 0.01
N THR A 482 -6.82 -20.71 0.08
CA THR A 482 -7.58 -20.66 1.35
C THR A 482 -7.47 -21.97 2.12
N GLU A 483 -7.58 -23.13 1.46
CA GLU A 483 -7.40 -24.46 2.07
C GLU A 483 -6.03 -24.60 2.75
N SER A 484 -5.03 -23.88 2.25
CA SER A 484 -3.66 -23.91 2.76
C SER A 484 -3.36 -22.96 3.92
N GLU A 485 -4.34 -22.21 4.45
CA GLU A 485 -4.11 -21.16 5.46
C GLU A 485 -3.39 -21.64 6.73
N LYS A 486 -3.60 -22.89 7.12
CA LYS A 486 -2.97 -23.51 8.30
C LYS A 486 -1.61 -24.12 8.01
N LEU A 487 -1.25 -24.30 6.74
CA LEU A 487 0.05 -24.82 6.32
C LEU A 487 1.08 -23.70 6.30
N LYS A 488 2.36 -24.06 6.43
CA LYS A 488 3.48 -23.12 6.53
C LYS A 488 4.63 -23.50 5.61
N GLY A 489 5.45 -22.52 5.24
CA GLY A 489 6.66 -22.67 4.46
C GLY A 489 6.55 -23.57 3.23
N ASP A 490 7.50 -24.50 3.11
CA ASP A 490 7.58 -25.45 1.99
C ASP A 490 6.39 -26.40 1.92
N GLU A 491 5.82 -26.80 3.06
CA GLU A 491 4.64 -27.67 3.10
C GLU A 491 3.46 -27.00 2.41
N ARG A 492 3.24 -25.71 2.72
CA ARG A 492 2.20 -24.91 2.06
C ARG A 492 2.48 -24.77 0.56
N ALA A 493 3.72 -24.45 0.19
CA ALA A 493 4.09 -24.28 -1.21
C ALA A 493 3.89 -25.58 -2.01
N ALA A 494 4.28 -26.72 -1.46
CA ALA A 494 4.09 -28.04 -2.05
C ALA A 494 2.61 -28.39 -2.21
N PHE A 495 1.81 -28.19 -1.15
CA PHE A 495 0.36 -28.41 -1.18
C PHE A 495 -0.31 -27.59 -2.28
N VAL A 496 -0.05 -26.27 -2.32
CA VAL A 496 -0.71 -25.40 -3.31
C VAL A 496 -0.31 -25.78 -4.74
N ARG A 497 0.98 -26.05 -5.00
CA ARG A 497 1.44 -26.46 -6.32
C ARG A 497 0.80 -27.77 -6.78
N GLN A 498 0.75 -28.78 -5.89
CA GLN A 498 0.10 -30.06 -6.19
C GLN A 498 -1.38 -29.86 -6.54
N ARG A 499 -2.11 -29.07 -5.74
CA ARG A 499 -3.53 -28.80 -5.97
C ARG A 499 -3.78 -28.00 -7.25
N PHE A 500 -2.87 -27.11 -7.63
CA PHE A 500 -2.92 -26.43 -8.93
C PHE A 500 -2.68 -27.37 -10.11
N ASP A 501 -1.75 -28.32 -9.99
CA ASP A 501 -1.56 -29.36 -11.01
C ASP A 501 -2.79 -30.25 -11.16
N GLU A 502 -3.45 -30.62 -10.05
CA GLU A 502 -4.71 -31.36 -10.06
C GLU A 502 -5.85 -30.57 -10.72
N LEU A 503 -5.95 -29.26 -10.42
CA LEU A 503 -6.88 -28.35 -11.07
C LEU A 503 -6.64 -28.29 -12.58
N GLU A 504 -5.39 -28.09 -13.01
CA GLU A 504 -5.01 -28.09 -14.42
C GLU A 504 -5.41 -29.41 -15.10
N GLY A 505 -5.09 -30.55 -14.49
CA GLY A 505 -5.45 -31.88 -15.00
C GLY A 505 -6.96 -32.09 -15.12
N SER A 506 -7.76 -31.49 -14.23
CA SER A 506 -9.23 -31.56 -14.28
C SER A 506 -9.82 -30.79 -15.47
N THR A 507 -9.15 -29.74 -15.95
CA THR A 507 -9.60 -28.95 -17.11
C THR A 507 -9.28 -29.59 -18.46
N ARG A 508 -8.47 -30.66 -18.48
CA ARG A 508 -8.06 -31.39 -19.70
C ARG A 508 -8.97 -32.56 -20.05
N LYS A 509 -9.81 -32.98 -19.11
CA LYS A 509 -10.85 -34.01 -19.29
C LYS A 509 -12.12 -33.36 -19.79
#